data_AF-A0A0A0LGA6-F1
#
_entry.id   AF-A0A0A0LGA6-F1
#
_cell.length_a   1.000
_cell.length_b   1.000
_cell.length_c   1.000
_cell.angle_alpha   90.00
_cell.angle_beta   90.00
_cell.angle_gamma   90.00
#
_symmetry.space_group_name_H-M   'P 1'
#
loop_
_entity.id
_entity.type
_entity.pdbx_description
1 polymer ?
#
loop_
_entity_poly.entity_id
_entity_poly.type
_entity_poly.pdbx_seq_one_letter_code
_entity_poly.pdbx_strand_id
1 'polypeptide(L)'
;MKRGKMSMKDAMAAPNVIKRSKNWNIQQSKRREGSSKKKRKGQWQIWKKNLKYKGDWLQEVQGTLMLVATVIATVTFQGAINPPGGTWQQDQELTSCRWKQEGPVHMEIQDVGTAIMACKSLQIYTSYFISNSISFFASVSVILLIVSGFPLKNKIFRWLLTVAMTIAVVFLTFAYINGTAMVFRNKTAQSYLLDLLHVWYGLVGLVILGCIILPFFIWLLKKFLRILVVFGYIN
;
A
#
# COMPACT_ATOMS: atom_id res chain seq x y z
N MET A 1 24.64 -28.81 83.02
CA MET A 1 25.01 -28.05 81.80
C MET A 1 23.84 -28.10 80.81
N LYS A 2 22.94 -27.11 80.79
CA LYS A 2 21.77 -27.10 79.89
C LYS A 2 22.24 -26.74 78.47
N ARG A 3 22.30 -27.70 77.54
CA ARG A 3 22.44 -27.40 76.11
C ARG A 3 21.17 -26.65 75.67
N GLY A 4 21.28 -25.35 75.45
CA GLY A 4 20.21 -24.56 74.85
C GLY A 4 19.88 -25.12 73.47
N LYS A 5 18.62 -25.52 73.27
CA LYS A 5 18.12 -25.90 71.94
C LYS A 5 18.10 -24.63 71.10
N MET A 6 19.06 -24.49 70.19
CA MET A 6 19.08 -23.39 69.23
C MET A 6 17.82 -23.49 68.37
N SER A 7 16.99 -22.44 68.40
CA SER A 7 15.71 -22.44 67.70
C SER A 7 15.97 -22.41 66.19
N MET A 8 15.15 -23.11 65.41
CA MET A 8 15.30 -23.20 63.96
C MET A 8 15.27 -21.80 63.29
N LYS A 9 14.59 -20.84 63.91
CA LYS A 9 14.56 -19.44 63.49
C LYS A 9 15.93 -18.76 63.63
N ASP A 10 16.65 -19.04 64.71
CA ASP A 10 17.98 -18.47 64.97
C ASP A 10 19.03 -19.07 64.01
N ALA A 11 18.88 -20.36 63.68
CA ALA A 11 19.71 -21.02 62.67
C ALA A 11 19.47 -20.46 61.25
N MET A 12 18.23 -20.08 60.92
CA MET A 12 17.88 -19.45 59.64
C MET A 12 18.33 -17.99 59.55
N ALA A 13 18.37 -17.28 60.67
CA ALA A 13 18.86 -15.89 60.75
C ALA A 13 20.40 -15.78 60.72
N ALA A 14 21.12 -16.90 60.78
CA ALA A 14 22.57 -16.91 60.76
C ALA A 14 23.11 -16.25 59.46
N PRO A 15 24.07 -15.30 59.55
CA PRO A 15 24.56 -14.52 58.41
C PRO A 15 25.05 -15.38 57.23
N ASN A 16 25.65 -16.54 57.54
CA ASN A 16 26.18 -17.48 56.57
C ASN A 16 25.08 -18.17 55.74
N VAL A 17 23.93 -18.45 56.36
CA VAL A 17 22.77 -19.08 55.70
C VAL A 17 22.11 -18.10 54.74
N ILE A 18 21.94 -16.84 55.17
CA ILE A 18 21.40 -15.76 54.34
C ILE A 18 22.31 -15.48 53.13
N LYS A 19 23.63 -15.40 53.35
CA LYS A 19 24.62 -15.20 52.28
C LYS A 19 24.59 -16.33 51.24
N ARG A 20 24.49 -17.58 51.70
CA ARG A 20 24.38 -18.75 50.83
C ARG A 20 23.09 -18.73 50.01
N SER A 21 21.96 -18.40 50.63
CA SER A 21 20.66 -18.27 49.96
C SER A 21 20.67 -17.20 48.86
N LYS A 22 21.23 -16.01 49.13
CA LYS A 22 21.38 -14.95 48.13
C LYS A 22 22.21 -15.40 46.92
N ASN A 23 23.32 -16.09 47.15
CA ASN A 23 24.19 -16.54 46.05
C ASN A 23 23.51 -17.60 45.17
N TRP A 24 22.73 -18.51 45.78
CA TRP A 24 21.90 -19.48 45.05
C TRP A 24 20.86 -18.81 44.15
N ASN A 25 20.20 -17.76 44.63
CA ASN A 25 19.21 -17.02 43.85
C ASN A 25 19.85 -16.30 42.65
N ILE A 26 21.04 -15.71 42.83
CA ILE A 26 21.80 -15.08 41.73
C ILE A 26 22.22 -16.11 40.68
N GLN A 27 22.60 -17.32 41.10
CA GLN A 27 23.00 -18.37 40.18
C GLN A 27 21.81 -18.94 39.40
N GLN A 28 20.63 -19.05 40.03
CA GLN A 28 19.39 -19.40 39.33
C GLN A 28 18.96 -18.32 38.34
N SER A 29 19.05 -17.03 38.70
CA SER A 29 18.67 -15.95 37.79
C SER A 29 19.56 -15.92 36.54
N LYS A 30 20.87 -16.07 36.70
CA LYS A 30 21.83 -16.18 35.56
C LYS A 30 21.53 -17.39 34.67
N ARG A 31 21.18 -18.55 35.24
CA ARG A 31 20.78 -19.73 34.45
C ARG A 31 19.47 -19.49 33.68
N ARG A 32 18.49 -18.83 34.29
CA ARG A 32 17.20 -18.50 33.64
C ARG A 32 17.41 -17.51 32.50
N GLU A 33 18.24 -16.49 32.65
CA GLU A 33 18.59 -15.56 31.57
C GLU A 33 19.32 -16.25 30.42
N GLY A 34 20.31 -17.11 30.71
CA GLY A 34 21.04 -17.85 29.69
C GLY A 34 20.12 -18.77 28.87
N SER A 35 19.22 -19.50 29.56
CA SER A 35 18.21 -20.34 28.92
C SER A 35 17.23 -19.54 28.06
N SER A 36 16.72 -18.41 28.57
CA SER A 36 15.82 -17.52 27.84
C SER A 36 16.49 -16.94 26.58
N LYS A 37 17.74 -16.46 26.68
CA LYS A 37 18.51 -15.96 25.52
C LYS A 37 18.76 -17.06 24.49
N LYS A 38 19.04 -18.30 24.91
CA LYS A 38 19.25 -19.45 24.02
C LYS A 38 17.96 -19.85 23.30
N LYS A 39 16.83 -19.88 24.02
CA LYS A 39 15.48 -20.14 23.48
C LYS A 39 15.07 -19.06 22.47
N ARG A 40 15.32 -17.79 22.79
CA ARG A 40 15.05 -16.64 21.90
C ARG A 40 15.90 -16.69 20.63
N LYS A 41 17.18 -17.07 20.72
CA LYS A 41 18.06 -17.30 19.55
C LYS A 41 17.56 -18.46 18.69
N GLY A 42 17.16 -19.59 19.29
CA GLY A 42 16.59 -20.73 18.57
C GLY A 42 15.31 -20.37 17.81
N GLN A 43 14.39 -19.67 18.47
CA GLN A 43 13.16 -19.16 17.84
C GLN A 43 13.47 -18.17 16.70
N TRP A 44 14.43 -17.27 16.88
CA TRP A 44 14.85 -16.33 15.83
C TRP A 44 15.43 -17.05 14.60
N GLN A 45 16.18 -18.14 14.81
CA GLN A 45 16.75 -18.94 13.72
C GLN A 45 15.67 -19.74 12.96
N ILE A 46 14.67 -20.26 13.67
CA ILE A 46 13.51 -20.94 13.06
C ILE A 46 12.69 -19.94 12.24
N TRP A 47 12.39 -18.77 12.79
CA TRP A 47 11.74 -17.68 12.06
C TRP A 47 12.54 -17.25 10.83
N LYS A 48 13.86 -17.15 10.95
CA LYS A 48 14.75 -16.78 9.85
C LYS A 48 14.81 -17.87 8.77
N LYS A 49 14.71 -19.15 9.13
CA LYS A 49 14.58 -20.28 8.19
C LYS A 49 13.24 -20.25 7.45
N ASN A 50 12.13 -20.01 8.15
CA ASN A 50 10.81 -19.86 7.51
C ASN A 50 10.75 -18.63 6.58
N LEU A 51 11.49 -17.56 6.90
CA LEU A 51 11.66 -16.40 6.00
C LEU A 51 12.56 -16.69 4.80
N LYS A 52 13.39 -17.75 4.83
CA LYS A 52 14.28 -18.14 3.72
C LYS A 52 13.56 -18.96 2.65
N TYR A 53 12.43 -19.59 3.00
CA TYR A 53 11.48 -20.21 2.06
C TYR A 53 10.75 -19.18 1.16
N LYS A 54 11.03 -17.88 1.34
CA LYS A 54 10.37 -16.77 0.66
C LYS A 54 10.98 -16.40 -0.70
N GLY A 55 12.00 -17.12 -1.16
CA GLY A 55 12.59 -16.95 -2.50
C GLY A 55 11.57 -17.25 -3.60
N ASP A 56 10.93 -18.40 -3.50
CA ASP A 56 9.89 -18.85 -4.44
C ASP A 56 8.64 -17.95 -4.32
N TRP A 57 8.25 -17.57 -3.10
CA TRP A 57 7.12 -16.65 -2.85
C TRP A 57 7.31 -15.26 -3.48
N LEU A 58 8.54 -14.73 -3.49
CA LEU A 58 8.80 -13.44 -4.14
C LEU A 58 8.58 -13.52 -5.64
N GLN A 59 8.97 -14.64 -6.26
CA GLN A 59 8.78 -14.88 -7.68
C GLN A 59 7.29 -15.08 -8.02
N GLU A 60 6.54 -15.78 -7.17
CA GLU A 60 5.09 -15.95 -7.31
C GLU A 60 4.32 -14.62 -7.15
N VAL A 61 4.70 -13.79 -6.17
CA VAL A 61 4.13 -12.45 -5.98
C VAL A 61 4.48 -11.54 -7.15
N GLN A 62 5.70 -11.62 -7.70
CA GLN A 62 6.07 -10.89 -8.91
C GLN A 62 5.21 -11.30 -10.10
N GLY A 63 5.01 -12.60 -10.32
CA GLY A 63 4.16 -13.12 -11.39
C GLY A 63 2.71 -12.66 -11.26
N THR A 64 2.15 -12.76 -10.05
CA THR A 64 0.79 -12.27 -9.75
C THR A 64 0.68 -10.76 -9.97
N LEU A 65 1.65 -9.97 -9.51
CA LEU A 65 1.63 -8.52 -9.67
C LEU A 65 1.72 -8.11 -11.14
N MET A 66 2.54 -8.81 -11.94
CA MET A 66 2.65 -8.59 -13.37
C MET A 66 1.31 -8.87 -14.05
N LEU A 67 0.64 -9.98 -13.71
CA LEU A 67 -0.71 -10.28 -14.20
C LEU A 67 -1.70 -9.16 -13.88
N VAL A 68 -1.79 -8.73 -12.62
CA VAL A 68 -2.72 -7.66 -12.24
C VAL A 68 -2.39 -6.35 -12.96
N ALA A 69 -1.11 -5.98 -13.08
CA ALA A 69 -0.69 -4.79 -13.81
C ALA A 69 -1.07 -4.87 -15.30
N THR A 70 -0.90 -6.03 -15.94
CA THR A 70 -1.33 -6.24 -17.33
C THR A 70 -2.85 -6.14 -17.47
N VAL A 71 -3.62 -6.67 -16.52
CA VAL A 71 -5.09 -6.52 -16.52
C VAL A 71 -5.49 -5.05 -16.37
N ILE A 72 -4.87 -4.29 -15.46
CA ILE A 72 -5.18 -2.85 -15.32
C ILE A 72 -4.79 -2.10 -16.60
N ALA A 73 -3.62 -2.37 -17.18
CA ALA A 73 -3.18 -1.74 -18.41
C ALA A 73 -4.14 -2.03 -19.58
N THR A 74 -4.62 -3.27 -19.71
CA THR A 74 -5.58 -3.64 -20.77
C THR A 74 -6.94 -2.98 -20.57
N VAL A 75 -7.48 -2.98 -19.35
CA VAL A 75 -8.77 -2.33 -19.04
C VAL A 75 -8.72 -0.82 -19.26
N THR A 76 -7.64 -0.16 -18.83
CA THR A 76 -7.46 1.29 -19.02
C THR A 76 -7.23 1.66 -20.48
N PHE A 77 -6.47 0.85 -21.22
CA PHE A 77 -6.29 1.01 -22.66
C PHE A 77 -7.63 0.92 -23.39
N GLN A 78 -8.42 -0.13 -23.11
CA GLN A 78 -9.74 -0.32 -23.69
C GLN A 78 -10.68 0.85 -23.37
N GLY A 79 -10.69 1.34 -22.13
CA GLY A 79 -11.52 2.48 -21.72
C GLY A 79 -11.08 3.82 -22.33
N ALA A 80 -9.80 3.98 -22.66
CA ALA A 80 -9.29 5.20 -23.30
C ALA A 80 -9.63 5.25 -24.79
N ILE A 81 -9.50 4.13 -25.53
CA ILE A 81 -9.78 4.09 -26.97
C ILE A 81 -11.27 3.90 -27.29
N ASN A 82 -12.05 3.35 -26.35
CA ASN A 82 -13.50 3.17 -26.48
C ASN A 82 -14.19 4.02 -25.42
N PRO A 83 -14.34 5.35 -25.63
CA PRO A 83 -14.96 6.20 -24.65
C PRO A 83 -16.41 5.80 -24.41
N PRO A 84 -16.93 5.94 -23.18
CA PRO A 84 -18.32 5.64 -22.87
C PRO A 84 -19.23 6.52 -23.74
N GLY A 85 -20.19 5.91 -24.42
CA GLY A 85 -21.06 6.60 -25.38
C GLY A 85 -20.51 6.64 -26.82
N GLY A 86 -19.30 6.15 -27.07
CA GLY A 86 -18.71 6.05 -28.40
C GLY A 86 -18.15 7.35 -28.95
N THR A 87 -17.70 7.29 -30.20
CA THR A 87 -17.21 8.42 -30.99
C THR A 87 -18.17 8.72 -32.13
N TRP A 88 -18.16 9.97 -32.60
CA TRP A 88 -18.88 10.32 -33.82
C TRP A 88 -18.26 9.61 -35.02
N GLN A 89 -19.11 8.95 -35.82
CA GLN A 89 -18.71 8.15 -36.98
C GLN A 89 -18.81 8.90 -38.31
N GLN A 90 -19.47 10.06 -38.30
CA GLN A 90 -19.72 10.89 -39.48
C GLN A 90 -19.47 12.35 -39.10
N ASP A 91 -18.94 13.13 -40.05
CA ASP A 91 -18.86 14.58 -39.92
C ASP A 91 -20.28 15.14 -39.87
N GLN A 92 -20.64 15.73 -38.73
CA GLN A 92 -21.94 16.39 -38.56
C GLN A 92 -21.73 17.86 -38.20
N GLU A 93 -22.46 18.72 -38.89
CA GLU A 93 -22.64 20.13 -38.51
C GLU A 93 -23.54 20.19 -37.27
N LEU A 94 -22.98 19.97 -36.08
CA LEU A 94 -23.75 20.05 -34.84
C LEU A 94 -23.78 21.48 -34.30
N THR A 95 -24.98 21.99 -34.02
CA THR A 95 -25.17 23.23 -33.27
C THR A 95 -24.84 23.00 -31.79
N SER A 96 -23.61 23.33 -31.40
CA SER A 96 -23.13 23.55 -30.03
C SER A 96 -23.06 22.35 -29.07
N CYS A 97 -21.84 21.91 -28.74
CA CYS A 97 -21.58 21.22 -27.48
C CYS A 97 -21.84 22.19 -26.31
N ARG A 98 -22.39 21.68 -25.19
CA ARG A 98 -22.95 22.51 -24.09
C ARG A 98 -21.97 23.52 -23.49
N TRP A 99 -20.66 23.28 -23.59
CA TRP A 99 -19.57 24.12 -23.04
C TRP A 99 -19.12 25.23 -24.00
N LYS A 100 -19.60 25.24 -25.25
CA LYS A 100 -19.13 26.15 -26.30
C LYS A 100 -20.17 27.21 -26.66
N GLN A 101 -21.15 27.46 -25.79
CA GLN A 101 -22.29 28.36 -26.03
C GLN A 101 -22.04 29.85 -25.71
N GLU A 102 -20.84 30.25 -25.28
CA GLU A 102 -20.51 31.67 -25.09
C GLU A 102 -19.79 32.24 -26.33
N GLY A 103 -20.57 32.55 -27.38
CA GLY A 103 -20.09 33.19 -28.59
C GLY A 103 -21.13 33.12 -29.73
N PRO A 104 -21.00 33.93 -30.80
CA PRO A 104 -21.84 33.77 -31.99
C PRO A 104 -21.71 32.31 -32.46
N VAL A 105 -22.81 31.73 -32.96
CA VAL A 105 -22.90 30.32 -33.36
C VAL A 105 -21.85 30.02 -34.43
N HIS A 106 -20.64 29.69 -34.01
CA HIS A 106 -19.61 29.13 -34.86
C HIS A 106 -20.02 27.68 -35.08
N MET A 107 -20.55 27.42 -36.25
CA MET A 107 -20.77 26.10 -36.80
C MET A 107 -19.40 25.46 -36.97
N GLU A 108 -18.89 24.86 -35.90
CA GLU A 108 -17.65 24.09 -35.94
C GLU A 108 -18.00 22.66 -36.31
N ILE A 109 -17.44 22.19 -37.41
CA ILE A 109 -17.56 20.80 -37.84
C ILE A 109 -16.88 19.96 -36.77
N GLN A 110 -17.61 19.02 -36.17
CA GLN A 110 -17.01 18.08 -35.25
C GLN A 110 -16.37 16.95 -36.05
N ASP A 111 -15.05 16.89 -36.04
CA ASP A 111 -14.29 15.87 -36.76
C ASP A 111 -14.65 14.45 -36.29
N VAL A 112 -14.70 13.51 -37.24
CA VAL A 112 -14.84 12.07 -36.97
C VAL A 112 -13.85 11.61 -35.90
N GLY A 113 -14.33 10.78 -34.96
CA GLY A 113 -13.50 10.26 -33.88
C GLY A 113 -13.58 11.07 -32.58
N THR A 114 -14.28 12.21 -32.57
CA THR A 114 -14.52 12.95 -31.33
C THR A 114 -15.45 12.18 -30.40
N ALA A 115 -15.10 12.06 -29.12
CA ALA A 115 -15.92 11.36 -28.12
C ALA A 115 -17.25 12.08 -27.88
N ILE A 116 -18.38 11.38 -28.08
CA ILE A 116 -19.73 11.94 -27.93
C ILE A 116 -19.95 12.48 -26.51
N MET A 117 -19.38 11.77 -25.53
CA MET A 117 -19.54 12.09 -24.11
C MET A 117 -18.83 13.39 -23.71
N ALA A 118 -17.76 13.79 -24.41
CA ALA A 118 -17.08 15.05 -24.19
C ALA A 118 -18.01 16.26 -24.42
N CYS A 119 -18.97 16.15 -25.34
CA CYS A 119 -19.93 17.22 -25.61
C CYS A 119 -21.09 17.32 -24.61
N LYS A 120 -21.41 16.22 -23.90
CA LYS A 120 -22.50 16.18 -22.90
C LYS A 120 -22.03 16.31 -21.44
N SER A 121 -20.79 15.94 -21.12
CA SER A 121 -20.15 16.35 -19.86
C SER A 121 -18.62 16.48 -19.99
N LEU A 122 -18.12 17.68 -20.28
CA LEU A 122 -16.67 17.90 -20.46
C LEU A 122 -15.89 17.65 -19.16
N GLN A 123 -16.41 18.12 -18.02
CA GLN A 123 -15.72 17.96 -16.74
C GLN A 123 -15.57 16.48 -16.34
N ILE A 124 -16.67 15.70 -16.39
CA ILE A 124 -16.65 14.29 -16.00
C ILE A 124 -15.82 13.46 -17.00
N TYR A 125 -15.93 13.76 -18.29
CA TYR A 125 -15.15 13.10 -19.34
C TYR A 125 -13.65 13.37 -19.20
N THR A 126 -13.24 14.62 -18.96
CA THR A 126 -11.83 14.97 -18.77
C THR A 126 -11.26 14.30 -17.53
N SER A 127 -11.99 14.29 -16.41
CA SER A 127 -11.58 13.57 -15.20
C SER A 127 -11.44 12.07 -15.41
N TYR A 128 -12.36 11.46 -16.18
CA TYR A 128 -12.29 10.05 -16.58
C TYR A 128 -11.03 9.75 -17.40
N PHE A 129 -10.79 10.52 -18.46
CA PHE A 129 -9.68 10.30 -19.38
C PHE A 129 -8.32 10.47 -18.71
N ILE A 130 -8.15 11.52 -17.90
CA ILE A 130 -6.91 11.75 -17.14
C ILE A 130 -6.66 10.59 -16.17
N SER A 131 -7.69 10.16 -15.45
CA SER A 131 -7.54 9.10 -14.44
C SER A 131 -7.21 7.74 -15.07
N ASN A 132 -7.85 7.40 -16.19
CA ASN A 132 -7.50 6.22 -16.97
C ASN A 132 -6.05 6.27 -17.46
N SER A 133 -5.60 7.42 -17.97
CA SER A 133 -4.23 7.61 -18.45
C SER A 133 -3.20 7.44 -17.34
N ILE A 134 -3.44 8.03 -16.17
CA ILE A 134 -2.57 7.87 -14.99
C ILE A 134 -2.48 6.40 -14.58
N SER A 135 -3.62 5.70 -14.54
CA SER A 135 -3.66 4.27 -14.20
C SER A 135 -2.93 3.40 -15.22
N PHE A 136 -3.06 3.72 -16.52
CA PHE A 136 -2.35 3.02 -17.60
C PHE A 136 -0.83 3.17 -17.45
N PHE A 137 -0.33 4.41 -17.37
CA PHE A 137 1.11 4.65 -17.24
C PHE A 137 1.69 4.11 -15.94
N ALA A 138 0.95 4.18 -14.83
CA ALA A 138 1.36 3.57 -13.57
C ALA A 138 1.50 2.04 -13.70
N SER A 139 0.56 1.39 -14.38
CA SER A 139 0.59 -0.07 -14.61
C SER A 139 1.72 -0.48 -15.56
N VAL A 140 1.92 0.25 -16.66
CA VAL A 140 3.05 0.03 -17.57
C VAL A 140 4.38 0.21 -16.83
N SER A 141 4.48 1.21 -15.95
CA SER A 141 5.65 1.39 -15.09
C SER A 141 5.90 0.17 -14.20
N VAL A 142 4.86 -0.40 -13.58
CA VAL A 142 4.99 -1.64 -12.80
C VAL A 142 5.48 -2.80 -13.67
N ILE A 143 4.93 -2.98 -14.87
CA ILE A 143 5.37 -4.02 -15.81
C ILE A 143 6.84 -3.85 -16.17
N LEU A 144 7.27 -2.64 -16.56
CA LEU A 144 8.66 -2.34 -16.90
C LEU A 144 9.59 -2.62 -15.72
N LEU A 145 9.22 -2.21 -14.51
CA LEU A 145 10.00 -2.46 -13.29
C LEU A 145 10.17 -3.97 -13.02
N ILE A 146 9.14 -4.78 -13.26
CA ILE A 146 9.21 -6.24 -13.11
C ILE A 146 10.06 -6.88 -14.23
N VAL A 147 9.81 -6.51 -15.48
CA VAL A 147 10.48 -7.06 -16.68
C VAL A 147 11.97 -6.72 -16.70
N SER A 148 12.36 -5.53 -16.25
CA SER A 148 13.77 -5.14 -16.15
C SER A 148 14.60 -5.99 -15.18
N GLY A 149 14.00 -6.95 -14.47
CA GLY A 149 14.71 -7.88 -13.60
C GLY A 149 15.41 -7.18 -12.43
N PHE A 150 14.99 -5.94 -12.11
CA PHE A 150 15.63 -5.16 -11.07
C PHE A 150 15.53 -5.92 -9.75
N PRO A 151 16.65 -6.08 -9.02
CA PRO A 151 16.64 -6.85 -7.80
C PRO A 151 15.74 -6.16 -6.78
N LEU A 152 14.53 -6.74 -6.56
CA LEU A 152 13.61 -6.40 -5.48
C LEU A 152 14.25 -6.53 -4.09
N LYS A 153 15.53 -6.86 -3.98
CA LYS A 153 16.31 -6.82 -2.75
C LYS A 153 16.33 -5.42 -2.13
N ASN A 154 16.37 -4.37 -2.96
CA ASN A 154 16.42 -2.99 -2.51
C ASN A 154 15.07 -2.52 -1.95
N LYS A 155 15.09 -1.99 -0.72
CA LYS A 155 13.87 -1.56 -0.01
C LYS A 155 13.13 -0.43 -0.74
N ILE A 156 13.87 0.45 -1.42
CA ILE A 156 13.32 1.58 -2.20
C ILE A 156 12.55 1.06 -3.41
N PHE A 157 13.08 0.06 -4.12
CA PHE A 157 12.45 -0.45 -5.33
C PHE A 157 11.14 -1.19 -5.04
N ARG A 158 11.12 -2.05 -4.01
CA ARG A 158 9.87 -2.66 -3.52
C ARG A 158 8.84 -1.61 -3.12
N TRP A 159 9.29 -0.52 -2.48
CA TRP A 159 8.41 0.58 -2.09
C TRP A 159 7.86 1.31 -3.32
N LEU A 160 8.70 1.67 -4.28
CA LEU A 160 8.29 2.29 -5.54
C LEU A 160 7.26 1.45 -6.29
N LEU A 161 7.52 0.14 -6.42
CA LEU A 161 6.61 -0.82 -7.04
C LEU A 161 5.25 -0.85 -6.34
N THR A 162 5.25 -0.86 -5.01
CA THR A 162 4.02 -0.87 -4.20
C THR A 162 3.24 0.44 -4.36
N VAL A 163 3.93 1.58 -4.37
CA VAL A 163 3.33 2.90 -4.58
C VAL A 163 2.73 3.02 -5.99
N ALA A 164 3.48 2.64 -7.02
CA ALA A 164 3.01 2.66 -8.41
C ALA A 164 1.77 1.78 -8.59
N MET A 165 1.76 0.58 -8.03
CA MET A 165 0.59 -0.30 -8.07
C MET A 165 -0.62 0.31 -7.33
N THR A 166 -0.39 0.92 -6.18
CA THR A 166 -1.45 1.56 -5.40
C THR A 166 -2.07 2.73 -6.16
N ILE A 167 -1.22 3.56 -6.78
CA ILE A 167 -1.65 4.66 -7.65
C ILE A 167 -2.51 4.10 -8.79
N ALA A 168 -2.05 3.06 -9.50
CA ALA A 168 -2.81 2.44 -10.58
C ALA A 168 -4.21 2.02 -10.13
N VAL A 169 -4.35 1.28 -9.02
CA VAL A 169 -5.65 0.81 -8.52
C VAL A 169 -6.57 1.96 -8.09
N VAL A 170 -6.02 2.97 -7.41
CA VAL A 170 -6.79 4.14 -6.95
C VAL A 170 -7.34 4.93 -8.13
N PHE A 171 -6.51 5.21 -9.14
CA PHE A 171 -6.93 5.97 -10.32
C PHE A 171 -7.84 5.15 -11.24
N LEU A 172 -7.66 3.83 -11.35
CA LEU A 172 -8.58 2.95 -12.06
C LEU A 172 -9.98 2.99 -11.43
N THR A 173 -10.05 2.92 -10.10
CA THR A 173 -11.33 2.95 -9.37
C THR A 173 -12.02 4.30 -9.56
N PHE A 174 -11.25 5.40 -9.56
CA PHE A 174 -11.78 6.73 -9.84
C PHE A 174 -12.29 6.85 -11.28
N ALA A 175 -11.57 6.28 -12.26
CA ALA A 175 -12.03 6.19 -13.64
C ALA A 175 -13.32 5.37 -13.75
N TYR A 176 -13.45 4.27 -13.00
CA TYR A 176 -14.68 3.47 -12.97
C TYR A 176 -15.89 4.28 -12.46
N ILE A 177 -15.72 5.07 -11.39
CA ILE A 177 -16.79 5.96 -10.89
C ILE A 177 -17.24 6.96 -11.94
N ASN A 178 -16.29 7.65 -12.59
CA ASN A 178 -16.62 8.64 -13.61
C ASN A 178 -17.24 7.98 -14.86
N GLY A 179 -16.74 6.80 -15.26
CA GLY A 179 -17.28 6.01 -16.37
C GLY A 179 -18.74 5.59 -16.12
N THR A 180 -19.02 5.04 -14.95
CA THR A 180 -20.39 4.65 -14.58
C THR A 180 -21.33 5.84 -14.44
N ALA A 181 -20.86 6.99 -13.93
CA ALA A 181 -21.63 8.24 -13.90
C ALA A 181 -22.00 8.75 -15.31
N MET A 182 -21.18 8.46 -16.32
CA MET A 182 -21.47 8.82 -17.71
C MET A 182 -22.48 7.87 -18.38
N VAL A 183 -22.44 6.57 -18.03
CA VAL A 183 -23.32 5.53 -18.61
C VAL A 183 -24.70 5.48 -17.93
N PHE A 184 -24.77 5.50 -16.61
CA PHE A 184 -26.02 5.33 -15.87
C PHE A 184 -26.71 6.67 -15.63
N ARG A 185 -27.87 6.86 -16.27
CA ARG A 185 -28.71 8.07 -16.12
C ARG A 185 -29.62 8.02 -14.88
N ASN A 186 -29.86 6.84 -14.32
CA ASN A 186 -30.73 6.67 -13.16
C ASN A 186 -30.00 7.11 -11.88
N LYS A 187 -30.36 8.29 -11.38
CA LYS A 187 -29.75 8.94 -10.21
C LYS A 187 -29.81 8.07 -8.95
N THR A 188 -30.84 7.25 -8.80
CA THR A 188 -31.05 6.39 -7.63
C THR A 188 -30.13 5.16 -7.65
N ALA A 189 -29.96 4.52 -8.81
CA ALA A 189 -29.00 3.42 -8.95
C ALA A 189 -27.55 3.92 -8.83
N GLN A 190 -27.30 5.12 -9.36
CA GLN A 190 -26.00 5.78 -9.27
C GLN A 190 -25.62 6.11 -7.81
N SER A 191 -26.55 6.58 -6.98
CA SER A 191 -26.25 6.89 -5.56
C SER A 191 -25.85 5.64 -4.77
N TYR A 192 -26.55 4.52 -4.94
CA TYR A 192 -26.19 3.26 -4.26
C TYR A 192 -24.82 2.73 -4.69
N LEU A 193 -24.48 2.85 -5.98
CA LEU A 193 -23.17 2.46 -6.49
C LEU A 193 -22.05 3.37 -5.95
N LEU A 194 -22.31 4.68 -5.86
CA LEU A 194 -21.37 5.64 -5.29
C LEU A 194 -21.14 5.37 -3.79
N ASP A 195 -22.19 5.09 -3.03
CA ASP A 195 -22.08 4.78 -1.59
C ASP A 195 -21.28 3.50 -1.36
N LEU A 196 -21.56 2.43 -2.12
CA LEU A 196 -20.82 1.17 -2.05
C LEU A 196 -19.34 1.37 -2.37
N LEU A 197 -19.03 2.21 -3.37
CA LEU A 197 -17.65 2.54 -3.75
C LEU A 197 -16.95 3.41 -2.72
N HIS A 198 -17.63 4.34 -2.05
CA HIS A 198 -17.06 5.13 -0.95
C HIS A 198 -16.67 4.26 0.25
N VAL A 199 -17.53 3.31 0.62
CA VAL A 199 -17.23 2.32 1.67
C VAL A 199 -16.01 1.50 1.28
N TRP A 200 -15.92 1.09 0.02
CA TRP A 200 -14.77 0.34 -0.50
C TRP A 200 -13.48 1.18 -0.50
N TYR A 201 -13.55 2.46 -0.88
CA TYR A 201 -12.43 3.41 -0.79
C TYR A 201 -11.94 3.61 0.64
N GLY A 202 -12.86 3.68 1.62
CA GLY A 202 -12.51 3.76 3.04
C GLY A 202 -11.73 2.53 3.50
N LEU A 203 -12.15 1.33 3.09
CA LEU A 203 -11.46 0.07 3.42
C LEU A 203 -10.08 -0.01 2.77
N VAL A 204 -9.98 0.29 1.47
CA VAL A 204 -8.72 0.25 0.71
C VAL A 204 -7.77 1.35 1.21
N GLY A 205 -8.28 2.55 1.49
CA GLY A 205 -7.53 3.65 2.08
C GLY A 205 -6.96 3.31 3.46
N LEU A 206 -7.75 2.66 4.32
CA LEU A 206 -7.28 2.20 5.65
C LEU A 206 -6.14 1.18 5.52
N VAL A 207 -6.25 0.24 4.59
CA VAL A 207 -5.21 -0.76 4.32
C VAL A 207 -3.95 -0.11 3.74
N ILE A 208 -4.07 0.83 2.80
CA ILE A 208 -2.95 1.57 2.21
C ILE A 208 -2.23 2.43 3.26
N LEU A 209 -2.98 3.18 4.08
CA LEU A 209 -2.44 3.98 5.17
C LEU A 209 -1.73 3.10 6.19
N GLY A 210 -2.37 2.00 6.60
CA GLY A 210 -1.83 1.09 7.60
C GLY A 210 -0.59 0.32 7.12
N CYS A 211 -0.59 -0.18 5.88
CA CYS A 211 0.44 -1.10 5.39
C CYS A 211 1.57 -0.41 4.61
N ILE A 212 1.34 0.78 4.03
CA ILE A 212 2.35 1.46 3.19
C ILE A 212 2.89 2.70 3.90
N ILE A 213 2.01 3.54 4.45
CA ILE A 213 2.40 4.84 5.02
C ILE A 213 3.04 4.69 6.39
N LEU A 214 2.46 3.89 7.31
CA LEU A 214 3.03 3.66 8.64
C LEU A 214 4.47 3.09 8.60
N PRO A 215 4.78 1.99 7.89
CA PRO A 215 6.14 1.45 7.87
C PRO A 215 7.14 2.32 7.11
N PHE A 216 6.68 3.12 6.13
CA PHE A 216 7.51 4.10 5.45
C PHE A 216 7.88 5.26 6.39
N PHE A 217 6.90 5.83 7.10
CA PHE A 217 7.10 6.93 8.04
C PHE A 217 7.99 6.52 9.22
N ILE A 218 7.78 5.32 9.78
CA ILE A 218 8.64 4.75 10.83
C ILE A 218 10.09 4.57 10.33
N TRP A 219 10.27 4.15 9.08
CA TRP A 219 11.61 4.03 8.50
C TRP A 219 12.25 5.40 8.27
N LEU A 220 11.49 6.38 7.78
CA LEU A 220 11.95 7.75 7.54
C LEU A 220 12.37 8.43 8.85
N LEU A 221 11.54 8.35 9.90
CA LEU A 221 11.89 8.87 11.23
C LEU A 221 13.15 8.21 11.79
N LYS A 222 13.28 6.88 11.68
CA LYS A 222 14.50 6.19 12.13
C LYS A 222 15.73 6.62 11.37
N LYS A 223 15.60 6.90 10.07
CA LYS A 223 16.71 7.40 9.24
C LYS A 223 17.07 8.84 9.63
N PHE A 224 16.07 9.70 9.83
CA PHE A 224 16.26 11.09 10.23
C PHE A 224 16.86 11.22 11.63
N LEU A 225 16.36 10.46 12.61
CA LEU A 225 16.93 10.37 13.97
C LEU A 225 18.38 9.88 13.95
N ARG A 226 18.71 8.91 13.09
CA ARG A 226 20.09 8.44 12.96
C ARG A 226 21.00 9.52 12.38
N ILE A 227 20.52 10.31 11.42
CA ILE A 227 21.26 11.45 10.86
C ILE A 227 21.45 12.55 11.91
N LEU A 228 20.41 12.89 12.67
CA LEU A 228 20.49 13.87 13.77
C LEU A 228 21.46 13.44 14.86
N VAL A 229 21.45 12.16 15.26
CA VAL A 229 22.40 11.63 16.26
C VAL A 229 23.82 11.68 15.73
N VAL A 230 24.06 11.40 14.45
CA VAL A 230 25.39 11.50 13.84
C VAL A 230 25.84 12.96 13.75
N PHE A 231 24.96 13.88 13.38
CA PHE A 231 25.27 15.31 13.30
C PHE A 231 25.50 15.94 14.67
N GLY A 232 24.71 15.55 15.68
CA GLY A 232 24.87 15.97 17.07
C GLY A 232 26.05 15.31 17.80
N TYR A 233 26.75 14.37 17.17
CA TYR A 233 28.02 13.82 17.67
C TYR A 233 29.25 14.49 17.03
N ILE A 234 29.03 15.31 15.99
CA ILE A 234 30.06 16.01 15.22
C ILE A 234 30.14 17.50 15.60
N ASN A 235 29.13 18.03 16.29
CA ASN A 235 29.10 19.36 16.92
C ASN A 235 29.32 19.23 18.43
#